data_AF-A0A5R8Z072-F1
#
_entry.id   AF-A0A5R8Z072-F1
#
_cell.length_a   1.000
_cell.length_b   1.000
_cell.length_c   1.000
_cell.angle_alpha   90.00
_cell.angle_beta   90.00
_cell.angle_gamma   90.00
#
_symmetry.space_group_name_H-M   'P 1'
#
loop_
_entity.id
_entity.type
_entity.pdbx_description
1 polymer ?
#
loop_
_entity_poly.entity_id
_entity_poly.type
_entity_poly.pdbx_seq_one_letter_code
_entity_poly.pdbx_strand_id
1 'polypeptide(L)'
;MSEGRVEVLTREEANALIKAILYLKFDCREHESLLYAGSPLINTSLDKLVAMHGYESDWGKVFATLPAAYEQLVERKIESSEKESGGVYDDDVRQLVKAYCLHPYLY
;
A
#
# COMPACT_ATOMS: atom_id res chain seq x y z
N MET A 1 34.65 0.67 15.30
CA MET A 1 33.23 0.31 15.11
C MET A 1 32.48 1.61 15.02
N SER A 2 32.14 2.07 13.81
CA SER A 2 31.26 3.23 13.68
C SER A 2 29.86 2.77 14.03
N GLU A 3 29.30 3.28 15.12
CA GLU A 3 27.86 3.23 15.37
C GLU A 3 27.19 3.77 14.10
N GLY A 4 26.44 2.91 13.40
CA GLY A 4 25.71 3.31 12.21
C GLY A 4 24.75 4.42 12.61
N ARG A 5 25.01 5.65 12.18
CA ARG A 5 24.03 6.73 12.29
C ARG A 5 22.77 6.24 11.60
N VAL A 6 21.69 6.11 12.34
CA VAL A 6 20.36 5.98 11.75
C VAL A 6 20.07 7.34 11.14
N GLU A 7 20.33 7.47 9.84
CA GLU A 7 19.91 8.64 9.08
C GLU A 7 18.38 8.61 9.05
N VAL A 8 17.78 9.51 9.82
CA VAL A 8 16.33 9.71 9.82
C VAL A 8 15.99 10.43 8.53
N LEU A 9 15.08 9.83 7.75
CA LEU A 9 14.56 10.44 6.52
C LEU A 9 14.05 11.86 6.81
N THR A 10 14.46 12.80 5.96
CA THR A 10 13.86 14.14 5.94
C THR A 10 12.36 14.04 5.65
N ARG A 11 11.64 15.12 5.91
CA ARG A 11 10.21 15.21 5.61
C ARG A 11 9.93 14.96 4.13
N GLU A 12 10.75 15.53 3.27
CA GLU A 12 10.60 15.47 1.82
C GLU A 12 10.84 14.05 1.30
N GLU A 13 11.86 13.37 1.82
CA GLU A 13 12.15 11.96 1.51
C GLU A 13 11.03 11.03 1.98
N ALA A 14 10.54 11.23 3.21
CA ALA A 14 9.40 10.48 3.73
C ALA A 14 8.16 10.65 2.84
N ASN A 15 7.84 11.89 2.46
CA ASN A 15 6.70 12.18 1.58
C ASN A 15 6.88 11.60 0.18
N ALA A 16 8.08 11.59 -0.38
CA ALA A 16 8.36 10.98 -1.66
C ALA A 16 8.11 9.46 -1.62
N LEU A 17 8.56 8.79 -0.56
CA LEU A 17 8.34 7.36 -0.37
C LEU A 17 6.87 7.02 -0.14
N ILE A 18 6.14 7.82 0.65
CA ILE A 18 4.69 7.65 0.83
C ILE A 18 4.00 7.70 -0.54
N LYS A 19 4.29 8.72 -1.36
CA LYS A 19 3.69 8.85 -2.69
C LYS A 19 4.04 7.69 -3.61
N ALA A 20 5.27 7.18 -3.55
CA ALA A 20 5.68 6.01 -4.33
C ALA A 20 4.90 4.75 -3.91
N ILE A 21 4.73 4.52 -2.60
CA ILE A 21 3.93 3.40 -2.07
C ILE A 21 2.47 3.53 -2.48
N LEU A 22 1.89 4.73 -2.37
CA LEU A 22 0.51 4.99 -2.78
C LEU A 22 0.32 4.79 -4.28
N TYR A 23 1.29 5.19 -5.11
CA TYR A 23 1.25 4.93 -6.55
C TYR A 23 1.19 3.42 -6.84
N LEU A 24 2.07 2.62 -6.21
CA LEU A 24 2.07 1.17 -6.38
C LEU A 24 0.73 0.54 -5.97
N LYS A 25 0.14 1.03 -4.89
CA LYS A 25 -1.15 0.56 -4.38
C LYS A 25 -2.33 0.96 -5.27
N PHE A 26 -2.41 2.22 -5.66
CA PHE A 26 -3.66 2.85 -6.09
C PHE A 26 -3.66 3.44 -7.51
N ASP A 27 -2.51 3.54 -8.18
CA ASP A 27 -2.41 4.13 -9.53
C ASP A 27 -1.73 3.19 -10.55
N CYS A 28 -0.74 2.42 -10.13
CA CYS A 28 -0.08 1.37 -10.92
C CYS A 28 -1.11 0.32 -11.34
N ARG A 29 -1.12 -0.07 -12.62
CA ARG A 29 -2.18 -0.95 -13.19
C ARG A 29 -1.70 -2.37 -13.44
N GLU A 30 -0.40 -2.54 -13.52
CA GLU A 30 0.32 -3.81 -13.62
C GLU A 30 -0.03 -4.68 -12.41
N HIS A 31 -0.50 -5.91 -12.64
CA HIS A 31 -0.94 -6.81 -11.57
C HIS A 31 0.22 -7.36 -10.76
N GLU A 32 1.43 -7.38 -11.31
CA GLU A 32 2.68 -7.70 -10.62
C GLU A 32 2.93 -6.77 -9.43
N SER A 33 2.32 -5.57 -9.44
CA SER A 33 2.36 -4.66 -8.30
C SER A 33 1.66 -5.19 -7.05
N LEU A 34 0.81 -6.23 -7.15
CA LEU A 34 0.19 -6.88 -5.99
C LEU A 34 1.20 -7.38 -4.97
N LEU A 35 2.36 -7.84 -5.43
CA LEU A 35 3.46 -8.27 -4.55
C LEU A 35 3.87 -7.16 -3.57
N TYR A 36 3.83 -5.91 -4.03
CA TYR A 36 4.15 -4.74 -3.23
C TYR A 36 2.90 -4.19 -2.53
N ALA A 37 1.82 -4.00 -3.26
CA ALA A 37 0.59 -3.37 -2.76
C ALA A 37 -0.05 -4.18 -1.63
N GLY A 38 -0.03 -5.50 -1.71
CA GLY A 38 -0.57 -6.41 -0.69
C GLY A 38 0.43 -6.81 0.40
N SER A 39 1.62 -6.21 0.46
CA SER A 39 2.65 -6.59 1.43
C SER A 39 2.41 -6.00 2.83
N PRO A 40 2.30 -6.82 3.88
CA PRO A 40 2.20 -6.33 5.27
C PRO A 40 3.40 -5.48 5.69
N LEU A 41 4.58 -5.79 5.18
CA LEU A 41 5.80 -5.04 5.46
C LEU A 41 5.74 -3.64 4.86
N ILE A 42 5.21 -3.51 3.64
CA ILE A 42 5.03 -2.21 2.99
C ILE A 42 3.94 -1.41 3.70
N ASN A 43 2.85 -2.05 4.16
CA ASN A 43 1.82 -1.40 4.97
C ASN A 43 2.40 -0.83 6.27
N THR A 44 3.15 -1.66 7.01
CA THR A 44 3.82 -1.23 8.24
C THR A 44 4.83 -0.10 7.97
N SER A 45 5.51 -0.13 6.82
CA SER A 45 6.45 0.91 6.44
C SER A 45 5.72 2.21 6.11
N LEU A 46 4.60 2.14 5.39
CA LEU A 46 3.73 3.28 5.11
C LEU A 46 3.24 3.95 6.40
N ASP A 47 2.78 3.15 7.37
CA ASP A 47 2.31 3.68 8.66
C ASP A 47 3.42 4.43 9.40
N LYS A 48 4.63 3.86 9.43
CA LYS A 48 5.80 4.51 10.03
C LYS A 48 6.14 5.81 9.31
N LEU A 49 6.13 5.82 7.97
CA LEU A 49 6.41 7.01 7.17
C LEU A 49 5.35 8.11 7.38
N VAL A 50 4.09 7.75 7.52
CA VAL A 50 2.99 8.69 7.78
C VAL A 50 3.09 9.29 9.20
N ALA A 51 3.46 8.48 10.18
CA ALA A 51 3.67 8.93 11.56
C ALA A 51 4.96 9.77 11.72
N MET A 52 5.96 9.54 10.84
CA MET A 52 7.18 10.35 10.81
C MET A 52 6.83 11.83 10.56
N HIS A 53 7.31 12.68 11.47
CA HIS A 53 7.11 14.14 11.45
C HIS A 53 5.68 14.62 11.81
N GLY A 54 4.82 13.75 12.35
CA GLY A 54 3.55 14.15 12.97
C GLY A 54 2.41 14.48 12.00
N TYR A 55 2.37 13.86 10.81
CA TYR A 55 1.32 14.09 9.79
C TYR A 55 0.11 13.17 9.90
N GLU A 56 -0.06 12.45 10.99
CA GLU A 56 -1.17 11.50 11.17
C GLU A 56 -2.53 12.18 10.89
N SER A 57 -2.71 13.44 11.30
CA SER A 57 -3.93 14.20 11.04
C SER A 57 -4.13 14.61 9.57
N ASP A 58 -3.05 14.86 8.83
CA ASP A 58 -3.11 15.29 7.43
C ASP A 58 -3.41 14.10 6.53
N TRP A 59 -2.69 13.00 6.73
CA TRP A 59 -2.94 11.75 6.02
C TRP A 59 -4.25 11.08 6.43
N GLY A 60 -4.68 11.22 7.69
CA GLY A 60 -6.00 10.75 8.13
C GLY A 60 -7.15 11.38 7.34
N LYS A 61 -7.01 12.64 6.89
CA LYS A 61 -8.00 13.27 6.00
C LYS A 61 -7.97 12.69 4.59
N VAL A 62 -6.78 12.38 4.08
CA VAL A 62 -6.60 11.76 2.76
C VAL A 62 -7.23 10.37 2.74
N PHE A 63 -7.05 9.61 3.81
CA PHE A 63 -7.52 8.22 3.93
C PHE A 63 -8.91 8.09 4.57
N ALA A 64 -9.62 9.20 4.77
CA ALA A 64 -10.93 9.22 5.44
C ALA A 64 -12.02 8.47 4.65
N THR A 65 -11.92 8.49 3.31
CA THR A 65 -12.91 7.87 2.43
C THR A 65 -12.20 7.10 1.34
N LEU A 66 -12.48 5.79 1.26
CA LEU A 66 -11.98 4.94 0.19
C LEU A 66 -12.67 5.27 -1.15
N PRO A 67 -11.93 5.68 -2.19
CA PRO A 67 -12.51 5.83 -3.52
C PRO A 67 -12.86 4.47 -4.14
N ALA A 68 -14.09 4.34 -4.68
CA ALA A 68 -14.54 3.13 -5.37
C ALA A 68 -13.62 2.71 -6.54
N ALA A 69 -12.93 3.68 -7.16
CA ALA A 69 -11.95 3.41 -8.22
C ALA A 69 -10.76 2.56 -7.75
N TYR A 70 -10.36 2.68 -6.48
CA TYR A 70 -9.25 1.92 -5.91
C TYR A 70 -9.66 0.47 -5.62
N GLU A 71 -10.86 0.24 -5.12
CA GLU A 71 -11.40 -1.12 -5.00
C GLU A 71 -11.47 -1.83 -6.35
N GLN A 72 -12.00 -1.14 -7.37
CA GLN A 72 -12.06 -1.68 -8.74
C GLN A 72 -10.68 -1.96 -9.32
N LEU A 73 -9.69 -1.11 -9.03
CA LEU A 73 -8.33 -1.34 -9.48
C LEU A 73 -7.72 -2.59 -8.82
N VAL A 74 -7.85 -2.73 -7.50
CA VAL A 74 -7.36 -3.90 -6.75
C VAL A 74 -8.03 -5.17 -7.26
N GLU A 75 -9.35 -5.14 -7.49
CA GLU A 75 -10.08 -6.30 -8.02
C GLU A 75 -9.54 -6.74 -9.38
N ARG A 76 -9.35 -5.78 -10.31
CA ARG A 76 -8.78 -6.07 -11.62
C ARG A 76 -7.38 -6.65 -11.55
N LYS A 77 -6.54 -6.18 -10.62
CA LYS A 77 -5.20 -6.73 -10.43
C LYS A 77 -5.27 -8.20 -9.98
N ILE A 78 -6.13 -8.50 -9.02
CA ILE A 78 -6.31 -9.87 -8.50
C ILE A 78 -6.79 -10.78 -9.64
N GLU A 79 -7.82 -10.39 -10.38
CA GLU A 79 -8.32 -11.16 -11.51
C GLU A 79 -7.26 -11.42 -12.58
N SER A 80 -6.43 -10.43 -12.89
CA SER A 80 -5.31 -10.59 -13.84
C SER A 80 -4.26 -11.56 -13.33
N SER A 81 -3.91 -11.49 -12.03
CA SER A 81 -2.97 -12.40 -11.39
C SER A 81 -3.47 -13.85 -11.36
N GLU A 82 -4.76 -14.06 -11.10
CA GLU A 82 -5.40 -15.39 -11.13
C GLU A 82 -5.39 -15.99 -12.54
N LYS A 83 -5.69 -15.16 -13.55
CA LYS A 83 -5.62 -15.56 -14.96
C LYS A 83 -4.21 -15.97 -15.38
N GLU A 84 -3.18 -15.23 -14.97
CA GLU A 84 -1.79 -15.55 -15.31
C GLU A 84 -1.30 -16.80 -14.59
N SER A 85 -1.63 -16.96 -13.31
CA SER A 85 -1.22 -18.12 -12.51
C SER A 85 -1.99 -19.41 -12.83
N GLY A 86 -3.11 -19.31 -13.55
CA GLY A 86 -3.95 -20.46 -13.91
C GLY A 86 -4.79 -21.01 -12.76
N GLY A 87 -4.97 -20.23 -11.68
CA GLY A 87 -5.70 -20.61 -10.48
C GLY A 87 -6.41 -19.42 -9.84
N VAL A 88 -7.51 -19.69 -9.14
CA VAL A 88 -8.30 -18.67 -8.41
C VAL A 88 -7.91 -18.73 -6.95
N TYR A 89 -7.83 -17.57 -6.29
CA TYR A 89 -7.62 -17.54 -4.84
C TYR A 89 -8.86 -18.04 -4.12
N ASP A 90 -8.66 -18.75 -3.01
CA ASP A 90 -9.75 -19.01 -2.07
C ASP A 90 -10.32 -17.68 -1.56
N ASP A 91 -11.62 -17.64 -1.27
CA ASP A 91 -12.32 -16.41 -0.88
C ASP A 91 -11.63 -15.69 0.30
N ASP A 92 -11.19 -16.45 1.31
CA ASP A 92 -10.48 -15.91 2.48
C ASP A 92 -9.16 -15.24 2.10
N VAL A 93 -8.42 -15.86 1.17
CA VAL A 93 -7.15 -15.32 0.67
C VAL A 93 -7.42 -14.07 -0.16
N ARG A 94 -8.46 -14.08 -1.00
CA ARG A 94 -8.86 -12.93 -1.81
C ARG A 94 -9.20 -11.72 -0.93
N GLN A 95 -9.98 -11.94 0.14
CA GLN A 95 -10.34 -10.88 1.08
C GLN A 95 -9.11 -10.35 1.83
N LEU A 96 -8.20 -11.22 2.24
CA LEU A 96 -6.96 -10.82 2.91
C LEU A 96 -6.07 -9.97 1.99
N VAL A 97 -5.87 -10.40 0.75
CA VAL A 97 -5.09 -9.65 -0.26
C VAL A 97 -5.73 -8.28 -0.50
N LYS A 98 -7.06 -8.22 -0.66
CA LYS A 98 -7.79 -6.95 -0.78
C LYS A 98 -7.55 -6.01 0.39
N ALA A 99 -7.73 -6.50 1.61
CA ALA A 99 -7.54 -5.69 2.81
C ALA A 99 -6.12 -5.12 2.86
N TYR A 100 -5.10 -5.92 2.54
CA TYR A 100 -3.72 -5.44 2.51
C TYR A 100 -3.43 -4.46 1.37
N CYS A 101 -4.01 -4.67 0.19
CA CYS A 101 -3.88 -3.73 -0.92
C CYS A 101 -4.56 -2.39 -0.62
N LEU A 102 -5.72 -2.42 0.03
CA LEU A 102 -6.51 -1.23 0.36
C LEU A 102 -6.02 -0.46 1.59
N HIS A 103 -5.12 -1.05 2.40
CA HIS A 103 -4.41 -0.29 3.44
C HIS A 103 -3.75 0.97 2.85
N PRO A 104 -3.90 2.17 3.45
CA PRO A 104 -4.34 2.42 4.84
C PRO A 104 -5.81 2.81 4.99
N TYR A 105 -6.65 2.62 3.96
CA TYR A 105 -8.08 2.86 4.11
C TYR A 105 -8.69 1.83 5.07
N LEU A 106 -9.51 2.30 6.01
CA LEU A 106 -10.31 1.44 6.87
C LEU A 106 -11.50 0.93 6.06
N TYR A 107 -11.64 -0.39 5.98
CA TYR A 107 -12.72 -1.11 5.31
C TYR A 107 -13.88 -1.39 6.29
#